data_AF-A0A813IVL0-F1
#
_entry.id   AF-A0A813IVL0-F1
#
_cell.length_a   1.000
_cell.length_b   1.000
_cell.length_c   1.000
_cell.angle_alpha   90.00
_cell.angle_beta   90.00
_cell.angle_gamma   90.00
#
_symmetry.space_group_name_H-M   'P 1'
#
loop_
_entity.id
_entity.type
_entity.pdbx_description
1 polymer ?
#
loop_
_entity_poly.entity_id
_entity_poly.type
_entity_poly.pdbx_seq_one_letter_code
_entity_poly.pdbx_strand_id
1 'polypeptide(L)'
;ALKNLSDYSTVSNIIEPLFNMRTGALREIQVAAGPETPFGSILATPKLKSDGGGLLLRSDRNDCERIEGQHGCVPGSLGADTSEWYIEAFGVGKMWNYVPPKAVWSGPNFVRNSPFEAVCEELCWEPSFTFVARAERSGGPKAVVSGLPPAYGSNNASSVLYQLTGFPMLETVLVRSVISAGVMQEVVKKAEMLSQGQAILCTSNGDVIAAADMADGVKVIEDSGNIRVAKVWEASPSWASAATKDLVSNAAVGVSVLAGEYTVTARKLEGPSGDAMNIGPSLRLVLATPLISFMDPLLYQLQPVSIAASATLPAVMVIAMVAALLMKGRIGRLVQKGKQAIPTPSTARIKQGMRFGRGDNKNLDLDRDGNAVIVTGSKTRVWSRFNKLRPRFKSQKSLMISDPRPESMRVSTAMEWNIKDQDS
;
A
#
# COMPACT_ATOMS: atom_id res chain seq x y z
N ALA A 1 16.64 15.69 34.17
CA ALA A 1 15.19 15.43 34.17
C ALA A 1 14.47 16.75 33.92
N LEU A 2 13.60 16.79 32.91
CA LEU A 2 12.86 18.01 32.55
C LEU A 2 11.85 18.36 33.66
N LYS A 3 12.00 19.54 34.26
CA LYS A 3 11.10 20.02 35.33
C LYS A 3 9.99 20.93 34.81
N ASN A 4 10.31 21.76 33.82
CA ASN A 4 9.41 22.70 33.17
C ASN A 4 9.83 22.86 31.70
N LEU A 5 8.89 23.10 30.79
CA LEU A 5 9.14 23.42 29.39
C LEU A 5 9.80 24.80 29.22
N SER A 6 9.67 25.69 30.20
CA SER A 6 10.40 26.97 30.25
C SER A 6 11.93 26.81 30.40
N ASP A 7 12.42 25.62 30.72
CA ASP A 7 13.85 25.31 30.82
C ASP A 7 14.40 24.88 29.45
N TYR A 8 14.48 25.85 28.55
CA TYR A 8 14.84 25.63 27.14
C TYR A 8 16.22 25.01 26.97
N SER A 9 17.18 25.33 27.84
CA SER A 9 18.52 24.74 27.80
C SER A 9 18.47 23.25 28.13
N THR A 10 17.70 22.85 29.15
CA THR A 10 17.48 21.42 29.44
C THR A 10 16.74 20.71 28.30
N VAL A 11 15.73 21.34 27.69
CA VAL A 11 15.06 20.79 26.51
C VAL A 11 16.05 20.58 25.37
N SER A 12 16.89 21.58 25.06
CA SER A 12 17.93 21.49 24.04
C SER A 12 18.89 20.33 24.31
N ASN A 13 19.43 20.25 25.52
CA ASN A 13 20.39 19.21 25.93
C ASN A 13 19.82 17.79 25.85
N ILE A 14 18.50 17.63 26.01
CA ILE A 14 17.83 16.33 25.86
C ILE A 14 17.61 15.98 24.38
N ILE A 15 17.22 16.98 23.57
CA ILE A 15 16.78 16.77 22.19
C ILE A 15 17.96 16.72 21.20
N GLU A 16 18.95 17.58 21.35
CA GLU A 16 20.07 17.71 20.41
C GLU A 16 20.82 16.39 20.15
N PRO A 17 21.13 15.55 21.17
CA PRO A 17 21.75 14.24 20.94
C PRO A 17 20.90 13.32 20.04
N LEU A 18 19.57 13.46 20.05
CA LEU A 18 18.68 12.62 19.24
C LEU A 18 18.81 12.92 17.75
N PHE A 19 19.00 14.20 17.39
CA PHE A 19 19.28 14.60 16.02
C PHE A 19 20.67 14.15 15.56
N ASN A 20 21.66 14.18 16.45
CA ASN A 20 23.02 13.73 16.14
C ASN A 20 23.12 12.21 15.97
N MET A 21 22.37 11.42 16.75
CA MET A 21 22.34 9.96 16.62
C MET A 21 21.58 9.48 15.38
N ARG A 22 20.62 10.28 14.88
CA ARG A 22 19.72 9.92 13.78
C ARG A 22 19.82 10.90 12.63
N THR A 23 21.06 11.14 12.21
CA THR A 23 21.41 12.14 11.20
C THR A 23 20.58 11.94 9.93
N GLY A 24 19.76 12.94 9.58
CA GLY A 24 18.91 12.94 8.38
C GLY A 24 17.57 12.19 8.50
N ALA A 25 17.41 11.32 9.50
CA ALA A 25 16.16 10.59 9.73
C ALA A 25 15.15 11.40 10.54
N LEU A 26 15.60 12.09 11.59
CA LEU A 26 14.75 12.92 12.44
C LEU A 26 14.70 14.34 11.87
N ARG A 27 13.50 14.84 11.56
CA ARG A 27 13.28 16.16 10.95
C ARG A 27 12.88 17.21 11.97
N GLU A 28 11.92 16.88 12.83
CA GLU A 28 11.39 17.82 13.81
C GLU A 28 11.06 17.07 15.10
N ILE A 29 11.22 17.75 16.24
CA ILE A 29 10.61 17.34 17.51
C ILE A 29 9.78 18.50 18.01
N GLN A 30 8.50 18.27 18.24
CA GLN A 30 7.59 19.24 18.86
C GLN A 30 7.14 18.73 20.22
N VAL A 31 7.37 19.51 21.26
CA VAL A 31 6.93 19.21 22.63
C VAL A 31 5.76 20.13 22.97
N ALA A 32 4.59 19.56 23.20
CA ALA A 32 3.38 20.31 23.52
C ALA A 32 2.91 20.04 24.94
N ALA A 33 2.50 21.11 25.61
CA ALA A 33 1.94 21.04 26.95
C ALA A 33 0.51 20.45 26.90
N GLY A 34 0.05 19.91 28.02
CA GLY A 34 -1.32 19.40 28.14
C GLY A 34 -2.39 20.49 28.01
N PRO A 35 -3.65 20.11 27.77
CA PRO A 35 -4.75 21.07 27.56
C PRO A 35 -5.02 21.94 28.80
N GLU A 36 -4.62 21.49 29.99
CA GLU A 36 -4.73 22.24 31.24
C GLU A 36 -3.70 23.37 31.36
N THR A 37 -2.66 23.31 30.53
CA THR A 37 -1.58 24.28 30.50
C THR A 37 -1.67 25.08 29.20
N PRO A 38 -2.14 26.35 29.22
CA PRO A 38 -2.30 27.18 28.02
C PRO A 38 -0.96 27.66 27.41
N PHE A 39 0.13 26.92 27.61
CA PHE A 39 1.48 27.39 27.39
C PHE A 39 2.08 26.83 26.10
N GLY A 40 1.41 26.95 24.95
CA GLY A 40 1.98 26.67 23.63
C GLY A 40 2.77 25.36 23.49
N SER A 41 3.75 25.36 22.61
CA SER A 41 4.62 24.25 22.29
C SER A 41 6.04 24.73 21.96
N ILE A 42 6.97 23.78 21.93
CA ILE A 42 8.37 24.01 21.58
C ILE A 42 8.66 23.14 20.36
N LEU A 43 9.11 23.74 19.28
CA LEU A 43 9.55 23.07 18.06
C LEU A 43 11.07 23.11 17.98
N ALA A 44 11.66 21.94 17.81
CA ALA A 44 13.08 21.72 17.67
C ALA A 44 13.36 21.14 16.28
N THR A 45 14.24 21.79 15.53
CA THR A 45 14.66 21.36 14.18
C THR A 45 16.19 21.40 14.09
N PRO A 46 16.83 20.57 13.25
CA PRO A 46 18.26 20.69 13.02
C PRO A 46 18.55 22.02 12.31
N LYS A 47 19.62 22.70 12.71
CA LYS A 47 20.15 23.83 11.94
C LYS A 47 20.81 23.33 10.66
N LEU A 48 20.74 24.14 9.61
CA LEU A 48 21.49 23.86 8.39
C LEU A 48 22.99 23.85 8.71
N LYS A 49 23.76 22.99 8.01
CA LYS A 49 25.21 22.94 8.18
C LYS A 49 25.89 24.27 7.87
N SER A 50 25.30 25.06 6.96
CA SER A 50 25.74 26.42 6.63
C SER A 50 25.72 27.36 7.83
N ASP A 51 24.85 27.10 8.81
CA ASP A 51 24.57 27.99 9.94
C ASP A 51 25.33 27.55 11.21
N GLY A 52 26.41 26.77 11.03
CA GLY A 52 27.23 26.24 12.12
C GLY A 52 26.71 24.93 12.72
N GLY A 53 25.62 24.35 12.18
CA GLY A 53 25.00 23.13 12.70
C GLY A 53 24.35 23.31 14.08
N GLY A 54 23.95 22.20 14.70
CA GLY A 54 23.29 22.17 16.01
C GLY A 54 21.77 22.19 15.94
N LEU A 55 21.13 22.64 17.03
CA LEU A 55 19.67 22.65 17.18
C LEU A 55 19.11 24.07 17.06
N LEU A 56 18.01 24.22 16.32
CA LEU A 56 17.17 25.41 16.30
C LEU A 56 15.94 25.13 17.17
N LEU A 57 15.78 25.91 18.24
CA LEU A 57 14.60 25.88 19.09
C LEU A 57 13.73 27.10 18.83
N ARG A 58 12.43 26.86 18.67
CA ARG A 58 11.41 27.87 18.44
C ARG A 58 10.19 27.55 19.28
N SER A 59 9.45 28.56 19.75
CA SER A 59 8.31 28.35 20.64
C SER A 59 7.26 29.45 20.47
N ASP A 60 5.98 29.06 20.53
CA ASP A 60 4.81 29.96 20.60
C ASP A 60 4.37 30.21 22.06
N ARG A 61 5.26 29.96 23.02
CA ARG A 61 5.06 30.23 24.43
C ARG A 61 5.30 31.69 24.78
N ASN A 62 4.61 32.18 25.81
CA ASN A 62 4.77 33.54 26.32
C ASN A 62 6.19 33.85 26.85
N ASP A 63 7.01 32.82 27.10
CA ASP A 63 8.39 32.95 27.59
C ASP A 63 9.44 32.56 26.54
N CYS A 64 9.06 32.52 25.26
CA CYS A 64 9.93 32.17 24.13
C CYS A 64 11.18 33.07 23.99
N GLU A 65 11.14 34.29 24.53
CA GLU A 65 12.26 35.23 24.54
C GLU A 65 13.46 34.73 25.36
N ARG A 66 13.25 33.73 26.23
CA ARG A 66 14.31 33.11 27.04
C ARG A 66 15.19 32.13 26.26
N ILE A 67 14.79 31.75 25.06
CA ILE A 67 15.62 30.93 24.17
C ILE A 67 16.82 31.78 23.72
N GLU A 68 18.01 31.20 23.77
CA GLU A 68 19.25 31.90 23.44
C GLU A 68 19.21 32.50 22.02
N GLY A 69 19.73 33.73 21.88
CA GLY A 69 19.81 34.45 20.62
C GLY A 69 18.58 35.29 20.24
N GLN A 70 17.62 35.51 21.15
CA GLN A 70 16.46 36.41 20.99
C GLN A 70 15.52 36.13 19.80
N HIS A 71 15.75 35.04 19.06
CA HIS A 71 14.94 34.62 17.93
C HIS A 71 14.15 33.34 18.23
N GLY A 72 13.93 33.02 19.50
CA GLY A 72 13.18 31.83 19.90
C GLY A 72 11.67 31.89 19.65
N CYS A 73 11.11 33.09 19.60
CA CYS A 73 9.68 33.26 19.36
C CYS A 73 9.33 32.97 17.91
N VAL A 74 8.22 32.26 17.70
CA VAL A 74 7.59 32.17 16.38
C VAL A 74 6.59 33.33 16.19
N PRO A 75 6.44 33.84 14.95
CA PRO A 75 5.54 34.97 14.69
C PRO A 75 4.04 34.61 14.80
N GLY A 76 3.70 33.32 14.84
CA GLY A 76 2.33 32.82 14.99
C GLY A 76 2.31 31.53 15.80
N SER A 77 1.12 30.95 16.03
CA SER A 77 1.05 29.67 16.74
C SER A 77 1.69 28.54 15.95
N LEU A 78 2.36 27.62 16.66
CA LEU A 78 2.84 26.35 16.11
C LEU A 78 1.69 25.35 15.89
N GLY A 79 0.47 25.67 16.30
CA GLY A 79 -0.77 24.95 16.00
C GLY A 79 -0.87 23.55 16.62
N ALA A 80 -0.06 23.25 17.63
CA ALA A 80 -0.03 21.93 18.26
C ALA A 80 -1.42 21.55 18.79
N ASP A 81 -2.07 22.42 19.54
CA ASP A 81 -3.38 22.24 20.17
C ASP A 81 -4.53 22.00 19.18
N THR A 82 -4.43 22.57 17.97
CA THR A 82 -5.41 22.40 16.88
C THR A 82 -5.14 21.18 16.00
N SER A 83 -3.99 20.53 16.16
CA SER A 83 -3.59 19.43 15.30
C SER A 83 -4.33 18.12 15.63
N GLU A 84 -4.56 17.29 14.61
CA GLU A 84 -5.20 15.99 14.79
C GLU A 84 -4.42 15.10 15.77
N TRP A 85 -3.10 15.13 15.68
CA TRP A 85 -2.22 14.31 16.52
C TRP A 85 -2.31 14.67 18.00
N TYR A 86 -2.50 15.96 18.33
CA TYR A 86 -2.68 16.44 19.70
C TYR A 86 -4.06 16.05 20.24
N ILE A 87 -5.09 16.30 19.43
CA ILE A 87 -6.48 15.97 19.76
C ILE A 87 -6.61 14.46 20.02
N GLU A 88 -6.01 13.62 19.18
CA GLU A 88 -6.02 12.18 19.35
C GLU A 88 -5.22 11.74 20.59
N ALA A 89 -3.97 12.20 20.73
CA ALA A 89 -3.10 11.74 21.80
C ALA A 89 -3.51 12.23 23.19
N PHE A 90 -4.22 13.36 23.31
CA PHE A 90 -4.84 13.80 24.56
C PHE A 90 -6.31 13.38 24.72
N GLY A 91 -6.98 12.95 23.64
CA GLY A 91 -8.41 12.64 23.66
C GLY A 91 -9.31 13.88 23.73
N VAL A 92 -8.84 15.02 23.23
CA VAL A 92 -9.62 16.28 23.23
C VAL A 92 -10.89 16.09 22.41
N GLY A 93 -12.05 16.43 22.98
CA GLY A 93 -13.34 16.28 22.30
C GLY A 93 -13.77 14.83 22.05
N LYS A 94 -13.08 13.83 22.62
CA LYS A 94 -13.51 12.43 22.56
C LYS A 94 -14.50 12.11 23.68
N MET A 95 -15.23 11.01 23.53
CA MET A 95 -16.19 10.54 24.54
C MET A 95 -15.47 10.20 25.86
N TRP A 96 -16.22 10.25 26.98
CA TRP A 96 -15.71 10.01 28.34
C TRP A 96 -15.05 8.64 28.57
N ASN A 97 -15.35 7.65 27.73
CA ASN A 97 -14.77 6.31 27.80
C ASN A 97 -13.52 6.13 26.91
N TYR A 98 -13.09 7.18 26.20
CA TYR A 98 -11.89 7.14 25.39
C TYR A 98 -10.67 7.12 26.31
N VAL A 99 -9.86 6.07 26.19
CA VAL A 99 -8.56 5.98 26.86
C VAL A 99 -7.51 6.34 25.83
N PRO A 100 -6.87 7.52 25.94
CA PRO A 100 -5.86 7.89 24.97
C PRO A 100 -4.68 6.91 25.02
N PRO A 101 -4.15 6.54 23.85
CA PRO A 101 -2.99 5.66 23.78
C PRO A 101 -1.74 6.33 24.35
N LYS A 102 -0.81 5.54 24.88
CA LYS A 102 0.50 6.02 25.36
C LYS A 102 1.35 6.61 24.22
N ALA A 103 1.17 6.08 23.03
CA ALA A 103 1.82 6.58 21.83
C ALA A 103 0.95 6.31 20.60
N VAL A 104 1.03 7.20 19.62
CA VAL A 104 0.30 7.17 18.35
C VAL A 104 1.28 7.37 17.22
N TRP A 105 1.04 6.67 16.12
CA TRP A 105 1.66 6.97 14.84
C TRP A 105 0.64 7.64 13.95
N SER A 106 1.01 8.76 13.36
CA SER A 106 0.22 9.53 12.40
C SER A 106 1.02 9.70 11.11
N GLY A 107 0.30 9.75 9.98
CA GLY A 107 0.87 9.84 8.64
C GLY A 107 0.39 8.72 7.70
N PRO A 108 0.90 8.68 6.46
CA PRO A 108 1.94 9.55 5.90
C PRO A 108 1.50 11.02 5.79
N ASN A 109 2.44 11.94 5.99
CA ASN A 109 2.22 13.39 5.88
C ASN A 109 3.44 14.08 5.27
N PHE A 110 3.25 15.23 4.64
CA PHE A 110 4.37 16.06 4.18
C PHE A 110 4.77 17.06 5.25
N VAL A 111 6.08 17.27 5.41
CA VAL A 111 6.66 18.28 6.30
C VAL A 111 7.65 19.11 5.53
N ARG A 112 7.88 20.34 5.97
CA ARG A 112 8.81 21.24 5.31
C ARG A 112 10.22 21.00 5.85
N ASN A 113 11.22 21.11 4.99
CA ASN A 113 12.63 21.03 5.39
C ASN A 113 13.00 22.16 6.36
N SER A 114 12.39 23.34 6.17
CA SER A 114 12.43 24.44 7.12
C SER A 114 11.00 24.93 7.38
N PRO A 115 10.41 24.68 8.57
CA PRO A 115 9.05 25.10 8.86
C PRO A 115 8.89 26.63 8.91
N PHE A 116 9.99 27.37 9.05
CA PHE A 116 9.99 28.83 9.22
C PHE A 116 10.29 29.61 7.94
N GLU A 117 10.72 28.94 6.89
CA GLU A 117 10.98 29.58 5.61
C GLU A 117 9.66 29.94 4.94
N ALA A 118 9.45 31.16 4.45
CA ALA A 118 8.16 31.52 3.84
C ALA A 118 8.04 31.03 2.39
N VAL A 119 9.15 31.00 1.66
CA VAL A 119 9.24 30.68 0.24
C VAL A 119 10.40 29.73 0.05
N CYS A 120 10.19 28.63 -0.65
CA CYS A 120 11.25 27.70 -0.98
C CYS A 120 11.60 27.87 -2.46
N GLU A 121 12.90 27.96 -2.77
CA GLU A 121 13.37 28.00 -4.16
C GLU A 121 13.11 26.67 -4.89
N GLU A 122 13.14 25.55 -4.14
CA GLU A 122 12.86 24.19 -4.61
C GLU A 122 11.71 23.55 -3.80
N LEU A 123 11.28 22.34 -4.20
CA LEU A 123 10.30 21.55 -3.44
C LEU A 123 10.85 21.22 -2.05
N CYS A 124 10.50 22.02 -1.06
CA CYS A 124 10.94 21.86 0.33
C CYS A 124 10.03 20.96 1.16
N TRP A 125 9.09 20.26 0.54
CA TRP A 125 8.20 19.32 1.21
C TRP A 125 8.72 17.91 1.08
N GLU A 126 8.88 17.23 2.20
CA GLU A 126 9.32 15.85 2.26
C GLU A 126 8.25 14.95 2.89
N PRO A 127 8.08 13.73 2.37
CA PRO A 127 7.23 12.73 2.98
C PRO A 127 7.80 12.29 4.34
N SER A 128 6.92 12.13 5.32
CA SER A 128 7.29 11.86 6.71
C SER A 128 6.22 11.07 7.46
N PHE A 129 6.61 10.59 8.65
CA PHE A 129 5.75 10.01 9.66
C PHE A 129 5.89 10.78 10.95
N THR A 130 4.79 10.85 11.66
CA THR A 130 4.74 11.47 12.97
C THR A 130 4.57 10.37 14.02
N PHE A 131 5.48 10.31 14.97
CA PHE A 131 5.31 9.55 16.20
C PHE A 131 4.96 10.51 17.32
N VAL A 132 3.86 10.28 18.02
CA VAL A 132 3.50 11.04 19.21
C VAL A 132 3.59 10.12 20.40
N ALA A 133 4.41 10.49 21.38
CA ALA A 133 4.50 9.80 22.65
C ALA A 133 4.01 10.71 23.77
N ARG A 134 3.30 10.11 24.72
CA ARG A 134 2.94 10.76 25.97
C ARG A 134 4.05 10.56 26.98
N ALA A 135 4.65 11.65 27.43
CA ALA A 135 5.61 11.63 28.52
C ALA A 135 4.89 12.04 29.82
N GLU A 136 4.69 11.04 30.69
CA GLU A 136 4.14 11.20 32.03
C GLU A 136 5.28 11.21 33.05
N ARG A 137 5.18 12.03 34.10
CA ARG A 137 6.14 11.97 35.21
C ARG A 137 5.94 10.65 35.96
N SER A 138 7.00 9.85 36.13
CA SER A 138 6.89 8.56 36.83
C SER A 138 6.34 8.76 38.25
N GLY A 139 5.32 7.99 38.62
CA GLY A 139 4.66 8.05 39.93
C GLY A 139 3.52 9.08 40.05
N GLY A 140 3.21 9.86 39.02
CA GLY A 140 1.97 10.65 38.97
C GLY A 140 0.73 9.77 38.81
N PRO A 141 -0.45 10.20 39.30
CA PRO A 141 -1.70 9.54 38.94
C PRO A 141 -1.79 9.47 37.41
N LYS A 142 -2.10 8.29 36.85
CA LYS A 142 -2.38 8.18 35.41
C LYS A 142 -3.42 9.23 35.09
N ALA A 143 -3.10 10.16 34.20
CA ALA A 143 -4.03 11.20 33.79
C ALA A 143 -5.24 10.51 33.13
N VAL A 144 -6.27 10.25 33.93
CA VAL A 144 -7.60 9.96 33.42
C VAL A 144 -8.08 11.31 32.94
N VAL A 145 -7.75 11.65 31.69
CA VAL A 145 -8.36 12.76 30.96
C VAL A 145 -9.82 12.36 30.77
N SER A 146 -10.59 12.49 31.83
CA SER A 146 -12.03 12.31 31.84
C SER A 146 -12.54 13.43 30.97
N GLY A 147 -13.04 13.08 29.77
CA GLY A 147 -13.57 14.05 28.83
C GLY A 147 -14.43 15.06 29.57
N LEU A 148 -14.01 16.33 29.55
CA LEU A 148 -14.86 17.43 29.97
C LEU A 148 -16.21 17.24 29.26
N PRO A 149 -17.34 17.18 30.00
CA PRO A 149 -18.63 17.14 29.33
C PRO A 149 -18.71 18.35 28.39
N PRO A 150 -19.29 18.20 27.19
CA PRO A 150 -19.41 19.32 26.28
C PRO A 150 -20.18 20.42 27.00
N ALA A 151 -19.52 21.55 27.25
CA ALA A 151 -20.16 22.79 27.68
C ALA A 151 -20.96 23.35 26.48
N TYR A 152 -21.96 22.59 26.04
CA TYR A 152 -22.89 23.01 25.01
C TYR A 152 -24.07 23.69 25.73
N GLY A 153 -24.01 25.01 25.82
CA GLY A 153 -25.22 25.83 25.96
C GLY A 153 -25.53 26.49 27.30
N SER A 154 -24.57 26.69 28.21
CA SER A 154 -24.80 27.58 29.36
C SER A 154 -24.00 28.86 29.23
N ASN A 155 -24.69 29.93 28.81
CA ASN A 155 -24.14 31.29 28.75
C ASN A 155 -23.84 31.89 30.14
N ASN A 156 -23.97 31.10 31.22
CA ASN A 156 -23.76 31.50 32.61
C ASN A 156 -22.99 30.43 33.41
N ALA A 157 -22.07 29.69 32.80
CA ALA A 157 -21.16 28.81 33.55
C ALA A 157 -19.82 29.52 33.77
N SER A 158 -19.78 30.35 34.81
CA SER A 158 -18.55 30.74 35.47
C SER A 158 -17.76 29.47 35.80
N SER A 159 -16.67 29.24 35.06
CA SER A 159 -15.42 28.69 35.55
C SER A 159 -15.53 27.75 36.75
N VAL A 160 -15.78 26.46 36.51
CA VAL A 160 -15.26 25.42 37.42
C VAL A 160 -13.76 25.33 37.14
N LEU A 161 -13.05 26.34 37.64
CA LEU A 161 -11.60 26.38 37.73
C LEU A 161 -11.23 25.27 38.71
N TYR A 162 -10.54 24.24 38.22
CA TYR A 162 -9.76 23.35 39.09
C TYR A 162 -8.63 24.18 39.70
N GLN A 163 -8.96 24.93 40.74
CA GLN A 163 -8.04 25.66 41.58
C GLN A 163 -7.44 24.67 42.59
N LEU A 164 -6.72 23.67 42.10
CA LEU A 164 -5.73 22.96 42.91
C LEU A 164 -4.50 23.86 42.99
N THR A 165 -4.59 24.80 43.92
CA THR A 165 -3.49 25.65 44.37
C THR A 165 -2.27 24.79 44.73
N GLY A 166 -1.14 25.00 44.07
CA GLY A 166 0.15 24.74 44.73
C GLY A 166 1.33 24.35 43.86
N PHE A 167 1.15 23.75 42.68
CA PHE A 167 2.30 23.39 41.83
C PHE A 167 1.94 23.43 40.34
N PRO A 168 2.62 24.24 39.50
CA PRO A 168 2.58 24.06 38.05
C PRO A 168 3.42 22.81 37.72
N MET A 169 2.88 21.63 38.01
CA MET A 169 3.50 20.38 37.59
C MET A 169 3.08 20.12 36.15
N LEU A 170 4.05 19.98 35.25
CA LEU A 170 3.81 19.32 33.96
C LEU A 170 3.38 17.89 34.26
N GLU A 171 2.08 17.65 34.40
CA GLU A 171 1.58 16.32 34.73
C GLU A 171 1.69 15.40 33.51
N THR A 172 1.57 15.95 32.31
CA THR A 172 1.76 15.24 31.04
C THR A 172 2.16 16.19 29.92
N VAL A 173 3.15 15.78 29.11
CA VAL A 173 3.49 16.45 27.85
C VAL A 173 3.39 15.46 26.69
N LEU A 174 3.10 15.96 25.50
CA LEU A 174 3.25 15.19 24.26
C LEU A 174 4.57 15.53 23.60
N VAL A 175 5.28 14.50 23.19
CA VAL A 175 6.47 14.62 22.35
C VAL A 175 6.12 14.04 20.99
N ARG A 176 5.99 14.94 20.01
CA ARG A 176 5.82 14.61 18.60
C ARG A 176 7.19 14.58 17.94
N SER A 177 7.55 13.46 17.35
CA SER A 177 8.75 13.29 16.55
C SER A 177 8.37 13.06 15.09
N VAL A 178 8.91 13.89 14.20
CA VAL A 178 8.72 13.77 12.76
C VAL A 178 9.93 13.06 12.16
N ILE A 179 9.67 11.95 11.50
CA ILE A 179 10.69 11.07 10.92
C ILE A 179 10.54 11.09 9.40
N SER A 180 11.63 11.29 8.68
CA SER A 180 11.65 11.22 7.22
C SER A 180 11.19 9.83 6.75
N ALA A 181 10.30 9.80 5.77
CA ALA A 181 9.92 8.57 5.09
C ALA A 181 11.09 7.94 4.32
N GLY A 182 12.16 8.71 4.06
CA GLY A 182 13.39 8.24 3.44
C GLY A 182 14.01 7.03 4.15
N VAL A 183 13.87 6.95 5.48
CA VAL A 183 14.33 5.79 6.27
C VAL A 183 13.64 4.49 5.84
N MET A 184 12.39 4.58 5.40
CA MET A 184 11.64 3.42 4.94
C MET A 184 11.88 3.09 3.45
N GLN A 185 12.49 3.99 2.67
CA GLN A 185 12.86 3.69 1.28
C GLN A 185 13.90 2.58 1.22
N GLU A 186 14.78 2.44 2.21
CA GLU A 186 15.75 1.34 2.25
C GLU A 186 15.06 -0.02 2.32
N VAL A 187 13.96 -0.11 3.09
CA VAL A 187 13.13 -1.32 3.18
C VAL A 187 12.54 -1.64 1.81
N VAL A 188 12.02 -0.62 1.11
CA VAL A 188 11.46 -0.77 -0.24
C VAL A 188 12.53 -1.22 -1.23
N LYS A 189 13.67 -0.51 -1.31
CA LYS A 189 14.80 -0.86 -2.18
C LYS A 189 15.28 -2.28 -1.94
N LYS A 190 15.37 -2.69 -0.66
CA LYS A 190 15.76 -4.07 -0.31
C LYS A 190 14.71 -5.08 -0.79
N ALA A 191 13.43 -4.76 -0.66
CA ALA A 191 12.34 -5.62 -1.13
C ALA A 191 12.34 -5.74 -2.66
N GLU A 192 12.58 -4.67 -3.40
CA GLU A 192 12.74 -4.69 -4.86
C GLU A 192 13.91 -5.58 -5.28
N MET A 193 15.07 -5.39 -4.65
CA MET A 193 16.26 -6.21 -4.92
C MET A 193 16.00 -7.70 -4.67
N LEU A 194 15.34 -8.05 -3.56
CA LEU A 194 15.07 -9.44 -3.21
C LEU A 194 13.97 -10.08 -4.06
N SER A 195 12.97 -9.30 -4.46
CA SER A 195 11.86 -9.79 -5.28
C SER A 195 12.13 -9.73 -6.79
N GLN A 196 13.23 -9.08 -7.20
CA GLN A 196 13.51 -8.74 -8.60
C GLN A 196 12.30 -8.06 -9.27
N GLY A 197 11.64 -7.19 -8.52
CA GLY A 197 10.40 -6.54 -8.90
C GLY A 197 10.33 -5.13 -8.37
N GLN A 198 9.12 -4.57 -8.36
CA GLN A 198 8.86 -3.25 -7.81
C GLN A 198 8.16 -3.38 -6.46
N ALA A 199 8.41 -2.43 -5.56
CA ALA A 199 7.86 -2.46 -4.22
C ALA A 199 7.38 -1.07 -3.81
N ILE A 200 6.25 -1.05 -3.11
CA ILE A 200 5.72 0.14 -2.47
C ILE A 200 5.33 -0.22 -1.05
N LEU A 201 5.79 0.57 -0.09
CA LEU A 201 5.31 0.53 1.28
C LEU A 201 4.15 1.51 1.41
N CYS A 202 3.02 1.07 1.94
CA CYS A 202 1.83 1.89 2.14
C CYS A 202 1.10 1.57 3.45
N THR A 203 0.12 2.40 3.81
CA THR A 203 -0.80 2.12 4.93
C THR A 203 -1.84 1.06 4.53
N SER A 204 -2.61 0.57 5.51
CA SER A 204 -3.76 -0.31 5.27
C SER A 204 -4.86 0.36 4.44
N ASN A 205 -4.84 1.69 4.39
CA ASN A 205 -5.73 2.50 3.55
C ASN A 205 -5.13 2.79 2.16
N GLY A 206 -3.96 2.24 1.87
CA GLY A 206 -3.26 2.40 0.60
C GLY A 206 -2.44 3.68 0.46
N ASP A 207 -2.32 4.52 1.48
CA ASP A 207 -1.50 5.75 1.40
C ASP A 207 -0.03 5.38 1.26
N VAL A 208 0.63 5.83 0.19
CA VAL A 208 2.03 5.51 -0.07
C VAL A 208 2.91 6.17 0.99
N ILE A 209 3.73 5.33 1.60
CA ILE A 209 4.65 5.70 2.67
C ILE A 209 6.04 5.87 2.09
N ALA A 210 6.50 4.86 1.36
CA ALA A 210 7.78 4.86 0.71
C ALA A 210 7.69 4.09 -0.61
N ALA A 211 8.44 4.56 -1.59
CA ALA A 211 8.67 3.94 -2.87
C ALA A 211 10.15 4.07 -3.21
N ALA A 212 10.65 3.30 -4.19
CA ALA A 212 12.03 3.45 -4.64
C ALA A 212 12.27 4.83 -5.26
N ASP A 213 11.29 5.33 -6.02
CA ASP A 213 11.15 6.72 -6.43
C ASP A 213 9.97 7.34 -5.68
N MET A 214 10.23 8.37 -4.85
CA MET A 214 9.17 9.02 -4.09
C MET A 214 8.21 9.84 -4.95
N ALA A 215 8.53 10.11 -6.22
CA ALA A 215 7.58 10.69 -7.15
C ALA A 215 6.29 9.85 -7.23
N ASP A 216 6.38 8.53 -7.10
CA ASP A 216 5.23 7.62 -7.09
C ASP A 216 4.37 7.73 -5.81
N GLY A 217 4.91 8.33 -4.74
CA GLY A 217 4.21 8.55 -3.49
C GLY A 217 3.42 9.85 -3.42
N VAL A 218 3.53 10.71 -4.45
CA VAL A 218 2.98 12.06 -4.46
C VAL A 218 1.94 12.21 -5.55
N LYS A 219 0.78 12.79 -5.22
CA LYS A 219 -0.23 13.18 -6.21
C LYS A 219 -0.50 14.67 -6.10
N VAL A 220 -0.31 15.37 -7.22
CA VAL A 220 -0.75 16.77 -7.38
C VAL A 220 -2.20 16.77 -7.85
N ILE A 221 -3.05 17.50 -7.13
CA ILE A 221 -4.44 17.75 -7.53
C ILE A 221 -4.42 18.87 -8.56
N GLU A 222 -4.69 18.55 -9.82
CA GLU A 222 -4.55 19.46 -10.96
C GLU A 222 -5.34 20.76 -10.78
N ASP A 223 -6.55 20.68 -10.23
CA ASP A 223 -7.44 21.84 -10.07
C ASP A 223 -6.95 22.86 -9.03
N SER A 224 -6.28 22.39 -7.97
CA SER A 224 -5.89 23.25 -6.84
C SER A 224 -4.39 23.43 -6.69
N GLY A 225 -3.58 22.66 -7.43
CA GLY A 225 -2.14 22.56 -7.23
C GLY A 225 -1.74 21.94 -5.89
N ASN A 226 -2.69 21.40 -5.11
CA ASN A 226 -2.39 20.86 -3.79
C ASN A 226 -1.72 19.50 -3.91
N ILE A 227 -0.73 19.29 -3.06
CA ILE A 227 0.02 18.04 -2.97
C ILE A 227 -0.63 17.16 -1.90
N ARG A 228 -0.94 15.91 -2.24
CA ARG A 228 -1.37 14.89 -1.28
C ARG A 228 -0.57 13.60 -1.46
N VAL A 229 -0.67 12.74 -0.46
CA VAL A 229 -0.10 11.40 -0.56
C VAL A 229 -0.90 10.61 -1.60
N ALA A 230 -0.20 9.97 -2.53
CA ALA A 230 -0.81 9.10 -3.52
C ALA A 230 -1.32 7.83 -2.85
N LYS A 231 -2.40 7.25 -3.37
CA LYS A 231 -2.74 5.87 -3.06
C LYS A 231 -1.89 4.92 -3.90
N VAL A 232 -1.60 3.73 -3.39
CA VAL A 232 -0.78 2.74 -4.12
C VAL A 232 -1.39 2.36 -5.48
N TRP A 233 -2.71 2.41 -5.63
CA TRP A 233 -3.39 2.19 -6.91
C TRP A 233 -3.46 3.41 -7.83
N GLU A 234 -2.99 4.56 -7.37
CA GLU A 234 -2.84 5.80 -8.14
C GLU A 234 -1.38 6.03 -8.58
N ALA A 235 -0.45 5.16 -8.17
CA ALA A 235 0.96 5.26 -8.50
C ALA A 235 1.19 5.09 -10.02
N SER A 236 2.31 5.61 -10.52
CA SER A 236 2.67 5.61 -11.94
C SER A 236 2.83 4.21 -12.59
N PRO A 237 3.32 3.17 -11.88
CA PRO A 237 3.54 1.86 -12.51
C PRO A 237 2.27 1.20 -13.07
N SER A 238 2.39 0.48 -14.18
CA SER A 238 1.25 -0.14 -14.88
C SER A 238 0.47 -1.15 -14.04
N TRP A 239 1.13 -1.80 -13.07
CA TRP A 239 0.51 -2.75 -12.14
C TRP A 239 -0.27 -2.07 -11.01
N ALA A 240 -0.06 -0.77 -10.76
CA ALA A 240 -0.64 -0.06 -9.62
C ALA A 240 -2.17 -0.20 -9.58
N SER A 241 -2.85 -0.09 -10.73
CA SER A 241 -4.31 -0.25 -10.84
C SER A 241 -4.84 -1.59 -10.31
N ALA A 242 -4.03 -2.64 -10.28
CA ALA A 242 -4.40 -3.95 -9.72
C ALA A 242 -4.21 -4.02 -8.19
N ALA A 243 -3.45 -3.11 -7.59
CA ALA A 243 -3.26 -2.99 -6.14
C ALA A 243 -4.46 -2.32 -5.46
N THR A 244 -5.68 -2.82 -5.71
CA THR A 244 -6.93 -2.21 -5.25
C THR A 244 -6.99 -2.09 -3.72
N LYS A 245 -7.89 -1.21 -3.24
CA LYS A 245 -8.16 -1.04 -1.81
C LYS A 245 -8.41 -2.37 -1.09
N ASP A 246 -9.20 -3.26 -1.70
CA ASP A 246 -9.52 -4.57 -1.13
C ASP A 246 -8.29 -5.47 -1.01
N LEU A 247 -7.38 -5.44 -1.98
CA LEU A 247 -6.15 -6.22 -1.94
C LEU A 247 -5.25 -5.72 -0.79
N VAL A 248 -5.10 -4.40 -0.65
CA VAL A 248 -4.25 -3.78 0.38
C VAL A 248 -4.84 -3.96 1.79
N SER A 249 -6.16 -3.80 1.94
CA SER A 249 -6.81 -3.96 3.25
C SER A 249 -6.77 -5.41 3.74
N ASN A 250 -6.90 -6.39 2.83
CA ASN A 250 -6.91 -7.82 3.13
C ASN A 250 -5.50 -8.48 3.18
N ALA A 251 -4.44 -7.70 2.97
CA ALA A 251 -3.05 -8.14 2.97
C ALA A 251 -2.55 -8.83 4.26
N ALA A 252 -3.33 -8.81 5.35
CA ALA A 252 -3.04 -9.60 6.54
C ALA A 252 -3.00 -11.12 6.26
N VAL A 253 -3.73 -11.59 5.26
CA VAL A 253 -3.77 -13.01 4.86
C VAL A 253 -2.76 -13.32 3.74
N GLY A 254 -2.11 -12.30 3.18
CA GLY A 254 -1.27 -12.42 1.99
C GLY A 254 -2.12 -12.68 0.75
N VAL A 255 -2.54 -11.62 0.07
CA VAL A 255 -3.39 -11.71 -1.13
C VAL A 255 -2.56 -11.37 -2.36
N SER A 256 -2.81 -12.07 -3.47
CA SER A 256 -2.16 -11.82 -4.75
C SER A 256 -3.17 -11.72 -5.90
N VAL A 257 -2.85 -10.87 -6.88
CA VAL A 257 -3.62 -10.68 -8.12
C VAL A 257 -2.64 -10.60 -9.29
N LEU A 258 -3.03 -11.15 -10.44
CA LEU A 258 -2.28 -11.04 -11.68
C LEU A 258 -2.63 -9.72 -12.39
N ALA A 259 -1.60 -8.98 -12.81
CA ALA A 259 -1.70 -7.67 -13.45
C ALA A 259 -0.74 -7.60 -14.64
N GLY A 260 -1.21 -8.02 -15.81
CA GLY A 260 -0.36 -8.14 -17.01
C GLY A 260 0.78 -9.13 -16.77
N GLU A 261 2.02 -8.63 -16.84
CA GLU A 261 3.25 -9.41 -16.64
C GLU A 261 3.67 -9.51 -15.16
N TYR A 262 2.92 -8.92 -14.24
CA TYR A 262 3.24 -8.89 -12.82
C TYR A 262 2.27 -9.74 -12.00
N THR A 263 2.80 -10.36 -10.94
CA THR A 263 2.00 -10.81 -9.80
C THR A 263 2.11 -9.74 -8.72
N VAL A 264 1.01 -9.04 -8.46
CA VAL A 264 0.92 -8.03 -7.40
C VAL A 264 0.49 -8.73 -6.12
N THR A 265 1.31 -8.64 -5.08
CA THR A 265 1.02 -9.19 -3.76
C THR A 265 1.04 -8.08 -2.73
N ALA A 266 0.11 -8.11 -1.77
CA ALA A 266 0.18 -7.24 -0.62
C ALA A 266 0.32 -8.07 0.65
N ARG A 267 1.29 -7.68 1.48
CA ARG A 267 1.57 -8.33 2.76
C ARG A 267 1.60 -7.31 3.87
N LYS A 268 1.03 -7.66 5.01
CA LYS A 268 1.26 -6.92 6.25
C LYS A 268 2.73 -7.05 6.64
N LEU A 269 3.38 -5.93 6.91
CA LEU A 269 4.71 -5.94 7.51
C LEU A 269 4.57 -6.10 9.02
N GLU A 270 5.18 -7.15 9.55
CA GLU A 270 5.39 -7.25 10.98
C GLU A 270 6.47 -6.23 11.34
N GLY A 271 6.08 -5.18 12.06
CA GLY A 271 7.03 -4.15 12.50
C GLY A 271 8.08 -4.75 13.45
N PRO A 272 9.22 -4.06 13.64
CA PRO A 272 10.22 -4.51 14.60
C PRO A 272 9.60 -4.61 16.01
N SER A 273 10.12 -5.54 16.81
CA SER A 273 9.66 -5.77 18.19
C SER A 273 9.75 -4.48 19.04
N GLY A 274 8.83 -4.31 20.00
CA GLY A 274 8.79 -3.15 20.91
C GLY A 274 7.77 -2.06 20.51
N ASP A 275 8.06 -0.79 20.81
CA ASP A 275 7.10 0.32 20.66
C ASP A 275 6.74 0.64 19.19
N ALA A 276 7.57 0.21 18.24
CA ALA A 276 7.29 0.27 16.81
C ALA A 276 6.27 -0.80 16.35
N MET A 277 5.88 -1.75 17.22
CA MET A 277 4.86 -2.76 16.92
C MET A 277 3.52 -2.13 16.54
N ASN A 278 3.22 -0.91 16.99
CA ASN A 278 1.96 -0.25 16.63
C ASN A 278 1.95 0.30 15.20
N ILE A 279 3.10 0.46 14.53
CA ILE A 279 3.15 0.85 13.11
C ILE A 279 2.77 -0.34 12.23
N GLY A 280 3.30 -1.53 12.55
CA GLY A 280 3.16 -2.76 11.74
C GLY A 280 1.71 -3.17 11.38
N PRO A 281 0.71 -3.09 12.30
CA PRO A 281 -0.70 -3.31 12.03
C PRO A 281 -1.23 -2.55 10.83
N SER A 282 -0.72 -1.34 10.62
CA SER A 282 -1.10 -0.41 9.56
C SER A 282 -0.20 -0.51 8.32
N LEU A 283 1.02 -1.05 8.39
CA LEU A 283 1.92 -1.12 7.23
C LEU A 283 1.60 -2.28 6.30
N ARG A 284 1.68 -2.00 5.00
CA ARG A 284 1.49 -2.94 3.90
C ARG A 284 2.65 -2.80 2.93
N LEU A 285 3.35 -3.90 2.69
CA LEU A 285 4.30 -4.01 1.59
C LEU A 285 3.56 -4.56 0.39
N VAL A 286 3.45 -3.75 -0.66
CA VAL A 286 2.93 -4.16 -1.95
C VAL A 286 4.12 -4.46 -2.85
N LEU A 287 4.17 -5.69 -3.37
CA LEU A 287 5.22 -6.18 -4.25
C LEU A 287 4.61 -6.53 -5.59
N ALA A 288 5.13 -5.95 -6.66
CA ALA A 288 4.84 -6.34 -8.03
C ALA A 288 6.02 -7.12 -8.57
N THR A 289 5.91 -8.43 -8.52
CA THR A 289 6.97 -9.34 -8.99
C THR A 289 6.66 -9.74 -10.43
N PRO A 290 7.57 -9.50 -11.38
CA PRO A 290 7.45 -10.01 -12.74
C PRO A 290 7.23 -11.53 -12.74
N LEU A 291 6.37 -12.04 -13.61
CA LEU A 291 6.11 -13.48 -13.72
C LEU A 291 7.40 -14.27 -14.04
N ILE A 292 8.32 -13.65 -14.78
CA ILE A 292 9.63 -14.23 -15.11
C ILE A 292 10.51 -14.46 -13.87
N SER A 293 10.32 -13.71 -12.79
CA SER A 293 11.14 -13.84 -11.57
C SER A 293 10.87 -15.14 -10.81
N PHE A 294 9.74 -15.81 -11.09
CA PHE A 294 9.42 -17.14 -10.56
C PHE A 294 9.88 -18.28 -11.46
N MET A 295 10.33 -17.98 -12.67
CA MET A 295 10.79 -19.00 -13.60
C MET A 295 12.26 -19.30 -13.33
N ASP A 296 12.59 -20.59 -13.23
CA ASP A 296 14.00 -21.01 -13.27
C ASP A 296 14.60 -20.47 -14.60
N PRO A 297 15.73 -19.73 -14.55
CA PRO A 297 16.37 -19.20 -15.75
C PRO A 297 16.60 -20.24 -16.84
N LEU A 298 16.87 -21.50 -16.45
CA LEU A 298 17.06 -22.62 -17.39
C LEU A 298 15.74 -23.03 -18.05
N LEU A 299 14.65 -23.06 -17.28
CA LEU A 299 13.31 -23.39 -17.81
C LEU A 299 12.77 -22.28 -18.70
N TYR A 300 13.08 -21.02 -18.41
CA TYR A 300 12.69 -19.88 -19.24
C TYR A 300 13.32 -19.96 -20.64
N GLN A 301 14.61 -20.32 -20.73
CA GLN A 301 15.27 -20.54 -22.03
C GLN A 301 14.66 -21.71 -22.82
N LEU A 302 14.14 -22.72 -22.12
CA LEU A 302 13.48 -23.87 -22.74
C LEU A 302 12.03 -23.59 -23.15
N GLN A 303 11.37 -22.57 -22.59
CA GLN A 303 9.97 -22.23 -22.87
C GLN A 303 9.66 -22.08 -24.38
N PRO A 304 10.41 -21.29 -25.19
CA PRO A 304 10.13 -21.20 -26.62
C PRO A 304 10.32 -22.54 -27.35
N VAL A 305 11.29 -23.36 -26.91
CA VAL A 305 11.52 -24.70 -27.47
C VAL A 305 10.37 -25.64 -27.12
N SER A 306 9.89 -25.62 -25.87
CA SER A 306 8.73 -26.40 -25.43
C SER A 306 7.44 -25.98 -26.13
N ILE A 307 7.22 -24.68 -26.34
CA ILE A 307 6.09 -24.16 -27.11
C ILE A 307 6.21 -24.62 -28.57
N ALA A 308 7.39 -24.52 -29.19
CA ALA A 308 7.61 -25.00 -30.54
C ALA A 308 7.40 -26.51 -30.66
N ALA A 309 7.93 -27.31 -29.74
CA ALA A 309 7.75 -28.77 -29.72
C ALA A 309 6.28 -29.18 -29.52
N SER A 310 5.57 -28.48 -28.62
CA SER A 310 4.16 -28.76 -28.35
C SER A 310 3.21 -28.26 -29.43
N ALA A 311 3.55 -27.19 -30.17
CA ALA A 311 2.78 -26.70 -31.30
C ALA A 311 3.05 -27.48 -32.60
N THR A 312 4.28 -27.98 -32.79
CA THR A 312 4.66 -28.73 -34.00
C THR A 312 3.98 -30.10 -34.08
N LEU A 313 3.85 -30.83 -32.97
CA LEU A 313 3.15 -32.12 -32.93
C LEU A 313 1.69 -32.08 -33.46
N PRO A 314 0.81 -31.22 -32.93
CA PRO A 314 -0.55 -31.10 -33.45
C PRO A 314 -0.58 -30.49 -34.86
N ALA A 315 0.32 -29.56 -35.21
CA ALA A 315 0.40 -29.03 -36.57
C ALA A 315 0.75 -30.14 -37.59
N VAL A 316 1.73 -30.99 -37.30
CA VAL A 316 2.11 -32.13 -38.14
C VAL A 316 0.96 -33.14 -38.23
N MET A 317 0.27 -33.42 -37.13
CA MET A 317 -0.91 -34.29 -37.13
C MET A 317 -2.03 -33.73 -38.01
N VAL A 318 -2.32 -32.43 -37.94
CA VAL A 318 -3.31 -31.76 -38.79
C VAL A 318 -2.90 -31.84 -40.26
N ILE A 319 -1.64 -31.55 -40.59
CA ILE A 319 -1.13 -31.63 -41.96
C ILE A 319 -1.23 -33.08 -42.49
N ALA A 320 -0.83 -34.07 -41.70
CA ALA A 320 -0.94 -35.48 -42.07
C ALA A 320 -2.40 -35.92 -42.29
N MET A 321 -3.32 -35.45 -41.44
CA MET A 321 -4.74 -35.73 -41.56
C MET A 321 -5.34 -35.10 -42.83
N VAL A 322 -4.99 -33.85 -43.13
CA VAL A 322 -5.39 -33.17 -44.38
C VAL A 322 -4.82 -33.89 -45.60
N ALA A 323 -3.54 -34.29 -45.58
CA ALA A 323 -2.92 -35.05 -46.66
C ALA A 323 -3.61 -36.41 -46.89
N ALA A 324 -3.95 -37.14 -45.81
CA ALA A 324 -4.67 -38.40 -45.88
C ALA A 324 -6.09 -38.24 -46.46
N LEU A 325 -6.80 -37.17 -46.08
CA LEU A 325 -8.11 -36.84 -46.64
C LEU A 325 -8.03 -36.50 -48.14
N LEU A 326 -7.04 -35.72 -48.55
CA LEU A 326 -6.80 -35.40 -49.97
C LEU A 326 -6.43 -36.64 -50.78
N MET A 327 -5.62 -37.55 -50.24
CA MET A 327 -5.28 -38.82 -50.88
C MET A 327 -6.50 -39.74 -51.03
N LYS A 328 -7.34 -39.89 -49.98
CA LYS A 328 -8.62 -40.62 -50.08
C LYS A 328 -9.54 -40.02 -51.16
N GLY A 329 -9.61 -38.68 -51.24
CA GLY A 329 -10.38 -37.99 -52.28
C GLY A 329 -9.90 -38.27 -53.70
N ARG A 330 -8.58 -38.37 -53.93
CA ARG A 330 -8.01 -38.74 -55.23
C ARG A 330 -8.29 -40.20 -55.61
N ILE A 331 -8.15 -41.13 -54.67
CA ILE A 331 -8.44 -42.55 -54.90
C ILE A 331 -9.94 -42.74 -55.22
N GLY A 332 -10.83 -42.04 -54.51
CA GLY A 332 -12.26 -42.06 -54.80
C GLY A 332 -12.59 -41.61 -56.23
N ARG A 333 -11.94 -40.54 -56.73
CA ARG A 333 -12.12 -40.08 -58.13
C ARG A 333 -11.57 -41.07 -59.15
N LEU A 334 -10.48 -41.77 -58.85
CA LEU A 334 -9.91 -42.78 -59.76
C LEU A 334 -10.79 -44.04 -59.83
N VAL A 335 -11.35 -44.47 -58.70
CA VAL A 335 -12.32 -45.59 -58.67
C VAL A 335 -13.61 -45.24 -59.41
N GLN A 336 -14.07 -43.98 -59.33
CA GLN A 336 -15.25 -43.52 -60.05
C GLN A 336 -15.02 -43.44 -61.57
N LYS A 337 -13.81 -43.06 -62.01
CA LYS A 337 -13.41 -43.15 -63.43
C LYS A 337 -13.29 -44.59 -63.92
N GLY A 338 -12.87 -45.52 -63.08
CA GLY A 338 -12.81 -46.95 -63.42
C GLY A 338 -14.18 -47.61 -63.60
N LYS A 339 -15.21 -47.17 -62.85
CA LYS A 339 -16.58 -47.71 -62.97
C LYS A 339 -17.37 -47.17 -64.17
N GLN A 340 -16.89 -46.14 -64.88
CA GLN A 340 -17.51 -45.63 -66.10
C GLN A 340 -17.04 -46.33 -67.39
N ALA A 341 -16.16 -47.33 -67.28
CA ALA A 341 -15.62 -48.07 -68.43
C ALA A 341 -16.33 -49.42 -68.72
N ILE A 342 -17.48 -49.69 -68.10
CA ILE A 342 -18.32 -50.84 -68.47
C ILE A 342 -19.52 -50.32 -69.27
N PRO A 343 -19.58 -50.57 -70.59
CA PRO A 343 -20.74 -50.18 -71.40
C PRO A 343 -21.94 -51.01 -70.96
N THR A 344 -22.93 -50.34 -70.37
CA THR A 344 -24.24 -50.96 -70.14
C THR A 344 -25.04 -50.93 -71.44
N PRO A 345 -25.70 -52.04 -71.81
CA PRO A 345 -26.51 -52.10 -73.01
C PRO A 345 -27.73 -51.19 -72.88
N SER A 346 -27.98 -50.47 -73.98
CA SER A 346 -29.10 -49.56 -74.18
C SER A 346 -30.43 -50.23 -73.88
N THR A 347 -31.10 -49.79 -72.81
CA THR A 347 -32.55 -49.95 -72.67
C THR A 347 -33.18 -48.58 -72.57
N ALA A 348 -33.93 -48.26 -73.62
CA ALA A 348 -34.80 -47.10 -73.68
C ALA A 348 -35.81 -47.15 -72.53
N ARG A 349 -35.85 -46.10 -71.70
CA ARG A 349 -36.93 -45.89 -70.74
C ARG A 349 -37.32 -44.43 -70.67
N ILE A 350 -38.42 -44.16 -71.38
CA ILE A 350 -39.59 -43.38 -70.97
C ILE A 350 -39.32 -42.22 -70.01
N LYS A 351 -39.44 -41.01 -70.57
CA LYS A 351 -39.68 -39.75 -69.86
C LYS A 351 -40.92 -39.88 -68.97
N GLN A 352 -40.74 -39.72 -67.66
CA GLN A 352 -41.77 -39.18 -66.78
C GLN A 352 -41.16 -38.09 -65.92
N GLY A 353 -41.74 -36.91 -66.02
CA GLY A 353 -41.31 -35.73 -65.28
C GLY A 353 -41.69 -35.81 -63.81
N MET A 354 -40.83 -35.24 -62.98
CA MET A 354 -41.22 -34.67 -61.69
C MET A 354 -40.36 -33.43 -61.45
N ARG A 355 -41.03 -32.27 -61.42
CA ARG A 355 -40.48 -31.01 -60.89
C ARG A 355 -40.22 -31.21 -59.40
N PHE A 356 -39.02 -30.89 -58.94
CA PHE A 356 -38.76 -30.63 -57.53
C PHE A 356 -38.03 -29.30 -57.36
N GLY A 357 -38.69 -28.41 -56.60
CA GLY A 357 -38.13 -27.55 -55.56
C GLY A 357 -36.85 -26.76 -55.88
N ARG A 358 -37.05 -25.49 -56.20
CA ARG A 358 -36.09 -24.40 -56.00
C ARG A 358 -35.64 -24.42 -54.53
N GLY A 359 -34.37 -24.75 -54.27
CA GLY A 359 -33.78 -24.72 -52.93
C GLY A 359 -33.32 -23.31 -52.59
N ASP A 360 -33.74 -22.85 -51.42
CA ASP A 360 -33.60 -21.48 -50.93
C ASP A 360 -32.15 -21.03 -50.74
N ASN A 361 -31.88 -19.80 -51.17
CA ASN A 361 -30.71 -19.03 -50.76
C ASN A 361 -30.80 -18.78 -49.24
N LYS A 362 -29.78 -19.25 -48.50
CA LYS A 362 -29.62 -18.89 -47.09
C LYS A 362 -29.08 -17.47 -47.01
N ASN A 363 -29.96 -16.52 -46.72
CA ASN A 363 -29.56 -15.21 -46.23
C ASN A 363 -29.14 -15.33 -44.77
N LEU A 364 -27.99 -14.75 -44.44
CA LEU A 364 -27.59 -14.45 -43.06
C LEU A 364 -28.37 -13.20 -42.63
N ASP A 365 -29.31 -13.36 -41.70
CA ASP A 365 -29.85 -12.23 -40.95
C ASP A 365 -29.12 -12.12 -39.61
N LEU A 366 -28.73 -10.90 -39.28
CA LEU A 366 -28.22 -10.51 -37.97
C LEU A 366 -29.40 -10.02 -37.15
N ASP A 367 -29.50 -10.47 -35.90
CA ASP A 367 -30.44 -9.86 -34.94
C ASP A 367 -29.95 -8.44 -34.57
N ARG A 368 -30.84 -7.63 -33.99
CA ARG A 368 -30.62 -6.25 -33.53
C ARG A 368 -29.43 -6.05 -32.60
N ASP A 369 -28.89 -7.13 -32.01
CA ASP A 369 -27.70 -7.14 -31.16
C ASP A 369 -26.43 -7.69 -31.86
N GLY A 370 -26.45 -7.90 -33.18
CA GLY A 370 -25.26 -8.24 -33.97
C GLY A 370 -24.79 -9.70 -33.92
N ASN A 371 -25.61 -10.62 -33.43
CA ASN A 371 -25.27 -12.05 -33.36
C ASN A 371 -25.83 -12.84 -34.56
N ALA A 372 -25.01 -13.73 -35.12
CA ALA A 372 -25.39 -14.60 -36.23
C ALA A 372 -26.15 -15.84 -35.72
N VAL A 373 -27.38 -16.06 -36.19
CA VAL A 373 -28.18 -17.24 -35.83
C VAL A 373 -28.41 -18.11 -37.07
N ILE A 374 -28.06 -19.40 -36.95
CA ILE A 374 -28.34 -20.40 -37.99
C ILE A 374 -29.65 -21.11 -37.64
N VAL A 375 -30.70 -20.84 -38.41
CA VAL A 375 -31.98 -21.55 -38.28
C VAL A 375 -31.97 -22.77 -39.21
N THR A 376 -32.02 -23.96 -38.63
CA THR A 376 -32.28 -25.22 -39.36
C THR A 376 -33.57 -25.85 -38.87
N GLY A 377 -34.39 -26.30 -39.82
CA GLY A 377 -35.76 -26.75 -39.59
C GLY A 377 -35.90 -28.07 -38.82
N SER A 378 -37.01 -28.15 -38.08
CA SER A 378 -37.65 -29.34 -37.51
C SER A 378 -36.95 -30.05 -36.33
N LYS A 379 -36.98 -29.40 -35.17
CA LYS A 379 -37.42 -29.95 -33.86
C LYS A 379 -37.02 -28.97 -32.77
N THR A 380 -37.98 -28.17 -32.31
CA THR A 380 -37.91 -27.45 -31.04
C THR A 380 -37.92 -28.47 -29.91
N ARG A 381 -36.74 -28.83 -29.39
CA ARG A 381 -36.60 -29.36 -28.03
C ARG A 381 -36.14 -28.23 -27.14
N VAL A 382 -37.10 -27.64 -26.43
CA VAL A 382 -36.83 -26.81 -25.27
C VAL A 382 -36.24 -27.71 -24.19
N TRP A 383 -34.93 -27.62 -23.95
CA TRP A 383 -34.31 -28.18 -22.76
C TRP A 383 -34.45 -27.16 -21.63
N SER A 384 -35.51 -27.31 -20.84
CA SER A 384 -35.60 -26.67 -19.54
C SER A 384 -34.79 -27.46 -18.51
N ARG A 385 -34.05 -26.73 -17.67
CA ARG A 385 -33.33 -27.12 -16.44
C ARG A 385 -31.91 -27.67 -16.59
N PHE A 386 -30.95 -26.83 -16.19
CA PHE A 386 -29.90 -27.23 -15.25
C PHE A 386 -29.68 -26.10 -14.23
N ASN A 387 -30.27 -26.27 -13.04
CA ASN A 387 -29.67 -25.80 -11.79
C ASN A 387 -28.45 -26.67 -11.53
N LYS A 388 -27.31 -26.07 -11.12
CA LYS A 388 -26.15 -26.64 -10.39
C LYS A 388 -24.93 -25.72 -10.63
N LEU A 389 -24.05 -25.33 -9.71
CA LEU A 389 -23.77 -25.70 -8.32
C LEU A 389 -22.94 -24.58 -7.67
N ARG A 390 -23.29 -24.22 -6.42
CA ARG A 390 -22.32 -23.64 -5.46
C ARG A 390 -21.31 -24.74 -5.08
N PRO A 391 -20.01 -24.46 -4.99
CA PRO A 391 -19.10 -25.35 -4.29
C PRO A 391 -19.29 -25.19 -2.78
N ARG A 392 -19.83 -26.23 -2.13
CA ARG A 392 -19.62 -26.49 -0.71
C ARG A 392 -18.23 -27.07 -0.55
N PHE A 393 -17.30 -26.32 0.01
CA PHE A 393 -16.05 -26.91 0.52
C PHE A 393 -16.38 -27.76 1.75
N LYS A 394 -16.17 -29.07 1.63
CA LYS A 394 -16.16 -30.00 2.75
C LYS A 394 -14.84 -29.81 3.50
N SER A 395 -14.96 -29.47 4.78
CA SER A 395 -13.94 -29.65 5.81
C SER A 395 -13.33 -31.06 5.71
N GLN A 396 -12.06 -31.15 5.33
CA GLN A 396 -11.24 -32.32 5.60
C GLN A 396 -10.64 -32.19 7.00
N LYS A 397 -10.98 -33.18 7.84
CA LYS A 397 -10.32 -33.50 9.10
C LYS A 397 -8.82 -33.63 8.86
N SER A 398 -8.03 -32.80 9.51
CA SER A 398 -6.59 -32.99 9.62
C SER A 398 -6.33 -34.11 10.63
N LEU A 399 -5.65 -35.15 10.18
CA LEU A 399 -5.11 -36.21 11.03
C LEU A 399 -4.07 -35.59 11.97
N MET A 400 -4.21 -35.88 13.27
CA MET A 400 -3.12 -35.75 14.23
C MET A 400 -1.97 -36.66 13.80
N ILE A 401 -0.82 -36.04 13.53
CA ILE A 401 0.49 -36.68 13.63
C ILE A 401 1.32 -35.80 14.57
N SER A 402 1.76 -36.45 15.63
CA SER A 402 2.61 -35.99 16.72
C SER A 402 4.05 -35.68 16.26
N ASP A 403 4.57 -34.53 16.73
CA ASP A 403 5.98 -34.18 17.09
C ASP A 403 7.14 -34.48 16.10
N PRO A 404 8.27 -33.73 16.10
CA PRO A 404 8.86 -33.05 17.26
C PRO A 404 9.29 -31.58 17.05
N ARG A 405 9.50 -30.92 18.19
CA ARG A 405 10.18 -29.63 18.38
C ARG A 405 11.37 -29.41 17.43
N PRO A 406 11.53 -28.21 16.85
CA PRO A 406 12.84 -27.72 16.46
C PRO A 406 13.41 -26.79 17.55
N GLU A 407 14.66 -27.05 17.87
CA GLU A 407 15.52 -26.29 18.77
C GLU A 407 15.54 -24.80 18.44
N SER A 408 15.59 -24.00 19.49
CA SER A 408 15.83 -22.58 19.46
C SER A 408 17.22 -22.27 18.88
N MET A 409 17.28 -21.83 17.63
CA MET A 409 18.45 -21.10 17.12
C MET A 409 18.36 -19.65 17.60
N ARG A 410 19.03 -19.35 18.71
CA ARG A 410 19.41 -17.98 19.07
C ARG A 410 20.46 -17.51 18.06
N VAL A 411 20.07 -16.64 17.13
CA VAL A 411 21.02 -15.82 16.38
C VAL A 411 21.17 -14.50 17.13
N SER A 412 22.18 -14.44 17.98
CA SER A 412 22.70 -13.18 18.51
C SER A 412 23.49 -12.50 17.40
N THR A 413 22.96 -11.41 16.85
CA THR A 413 23.74 -10.46 16.05
C THR A 413 23.79 -9.14 16.81
N ALA A 414 24.80 -9.01 17.65
CA ALA A 414 25.34 -7.71 18.01
C ALA A 414 26.08 -7.19 16.77
N MET A 415 25.53 -6.18 16.11
CA MET A 415 26.22 -5.48 15.03
C MET A 415 26.77 -4.19 15.62
N GLU A 416 28.01 -4.27 16.04
CA GLU A 416 28.84 -3.19 16.55
C GLU A 416 29.27 -2.34 15.33
N TRP A 417 28.80 -1.10 15.27
CA TRP A 417 29.22 -0.16 14.23
C TRP A 417 30.59 0.41 14.60
N ASN A 418 31.64 -0.15 13.98
CA ASN A 418 32.99 0.38 14.05
C ASN A 418 33.27 1.09 12.72
N ILE A 419 32.95 2.38 12.64
CA ILE A 419 33.37 3.25 11.53
C ILE A 419 34.78 3.73 11.87
N LYS A 420 35.78 3.11 11.26
CA LYS A 420 37.11 3.70 11.15
C LYS A 420 37.09 4.66 9.97
N ASP A 421 37.35 5.92 10.26
CA ASP A 421 37.78 6.92 9.29
C ASP A 421 39.04 6.41 8.57
N GLN A 422 39.03 6.51 7.25
CA GLN A 422 40.23 6.55 6.43
C GLN A 422 40.08 7.65 5.39
N ASP A 423 40.75 8.76 5.70
CA ASP A 423 41.42 9.74 4.86
C ASP A 423 41.03 9.85 3.37
N SER A 424 40.50 11.03 3.03
CA SER A 424 41.08 11.93 2.01
C SER A 424 40.55 13.34 2.19
#